data_AF-A0A7C7Q8F8-F1
#
_entry.id   AF-A0A7C7Q8F8-F1
#
_cell.length_a   1.000
_cell.length_b   1.000
_cell.length_c   1.000
_cell.angle_alpha   90.00
_cell.angle_beta   90.00
_cell.angle_gamma   90.00
#
_symmetry.space_group_name_H-M   'P 1'
#
loop_
_entity.id
_entity.type
_entity.pdbx_description
1 polymer ?
#
loop_
_entity_poly.entity_id
_entity_poly.type
_entity_poly.pdbx_seq_one_letter_code
_entity_poly.pdbx_strand_id
1 'polypeptide(L)'
;MEVVFLGTAAAEGWPGLFCECEHCRRAREAGGKNLRTRTSLLVDGAYMVDFPPDNYLHALRGDLDLARVEHIFITHAHQDHFYPEDLAMRSEPFAHLADHDPKNQRSLLYLLELGGKRLFVGFDTGWFPEETWRALEGAEIDLAVLDCTDGKLEGRRGHMGVRAVIEAKARMEEIGALKPGSLVVATHFSHNGGLLHEELVDALSPAGIEVAYDGMRIHIFPQ
;
A
#
# COMPACT_ATOMS: atom_id res chain seq x y z
N MET A 1 9.29 -5.69 -20.67
CA MET A 1 9.92 -4.37 -20.78
C MET A 1 9.30 -3.61 -21.93
N GLU A 2 8.12 -3.07 -21.66
CA GLU A 2 7.45 -2.04 -22.43
C GLU A 2 7.78 -0.68 -21.80
N VAL A 3 8.01 0.34 -22.64
CA VAL A 3 8.21 1.72 -22.18
C VAL A 3 7.20 2.60 -22.91
N VAL A 4 6.33 3.24 -22.15
CA VAL A 4 5.32 4.17 -22.63
C VAL A 4 5.77 5.60 -22.30
N PHE A 5 5.80 6.46 -23.32
CA PHE A 5 6.04 7.88 -23.16
C PHE A 5 4.70 8.57 -22.96
N LEU A 6 4.34 8.86 -21.71
CA LEU A 6 3.08 9.52 -21.36
C LEU A 6 3.09 11.00 -21.77
N GLY A 7 4.24 11.68 -21.60
CA GLY A 7 4.45 13.03 -22.09
C GLY A 7 5.88 13.27 -22.56
N THR A 8 6.06 14.33 -23.36
CA THR A 8 7.33 14.58 -24.07
C THR A 8 7.66 16.08 -24.24
N ALA A 9 6.93 16.97 -23.58
CA ALA A 9 7.21 18.40 -23.56
C ALA A 9 7.93 18.81 -22.26
N ALA A 10 8.52 20.00 -22.28
CA ALA A 10 9.04 20.69 -21.11
C ALA A 10 7.91 21.26 -20.23
N ALA A 11 8.27 22.04 -19.21
CA ALA A 11 7.38 22.53 -18.14
C ALA A 11 6.09 23.22 -18.62
N GLU A 12 6.14 23.91 -19.74
CA GLU A 12 5.01 24.66 -20.29
C GLU A 12 3.95 23.77 -20.98
N GLY A 13 4.30 22.52 -21.33
CA GLY A 13 3.57 21.74 -22.32
C GLY A 13 3.69 22.35 -23.73
N TRP A 14 3.37 21.60 -24.77
CA TRP A 14 3.38 22.14 -26.12
C TRP A 14 2.16 21.70 -26.90
N PRO A 15 1.26 22.62 -27.29
CA PRO A 15 1.22 24.09 -27.08
C PRO A 15 1.20 24.56 -25.61
N GLY A 16 1.94 25.63 -25.30
CA GLY A 16 1.90 26.25 -23.96
C GLY A 16 0.56 26.95 -23.71
N LEU A 17 0.05 26.90 -22.47
CA LEU A 17 -1.34 27.28 -22.14
C LEU A 17 -1.76 28.67 -22.67
N PHE A 18 -0.93 29.70 -22.47
CA PHE A 18 -1.20 31.07 -22.91
C PHE A 18 -0.31 31.53 -24.08
N CYS A 19 0.46 30.60 -24.68
CA CYS A 19 1.41 30.96 -25.72
C CYS A 19 0.72 31.12 -27.07
N GLU A 20 0.89 32.28 -27.70
CA GLU A 20 0.34 32.62 -29.03
C GLU A 20 1.43 32.72 -30.11
N CYS A 21 2.61 32.14 -29.88
CA CYS A 21 3.64 32.11 -30.90
C CYS A 21 3.19 31.26 -32.12
N GLU A 22 3.83 31.49 -33.26
CA GLU A 22 3.50 30.77 -34.50
C GLU A 22 3.55 29.24 -34.32
N HIS A 23 4.53 28.73 -33.58
CA HIS A 23 4.71 27.29 -33.36
C HIS A 23 3.57 26.68 -32.53
N CYS A 24 3.12 27.38 -31.48
CA CYS A 24 2.00 26.91 -30.67
C CYS A 24 0.69 26.93 -31.46
N ARG A 25 0.44 27.98 -32.26
CA ARG A 25 -0.75 28.04 -33.14
C ARG A 25 -0.77 26.88 -34.13
N ARG A 26 0.34 26.65 -34.82
CA ARG A 26 0.49 25.53 -35.78
C ARG A 26 0.32 24.17 -35.11
N ALA A 27 0.84 23.98 -33.90
CA ALA A 27 0.67 22.73 -33.16
C ALA A 27 -0.78 22.49 -32.71
N ARG A 28 -1.52 23.54 -32.30
CA ARG A 28 -2.97 23.45 -32.00
C ARG A 28 -3.77 23.05 -33.23
N GLU A 29 -3.52 23.71 -34.37
CA GLU A 29 -4.20 23.42 -35.64
C GLU A 29 -3.92 22.00 -36.13
N ALA A 30 -2.67 21.54 -36.02
CA ALA A 30 -2.27 20.21 -36.48
C ALA A 30 -2.77 19.08 -35.55
N GLY A 31 -2.93 19.34 -34.26
CA GLY A 31 -3.40 18.36 -33.28
C GLY A 31 -2.52 17.10 -33.21
N GLY A 32 -3.12 16.00 -32.72
CA GLY A 32 -2.47 14.68 -32.67
C GLY A 32 -1.14 14.70 -31.92
N LYS A 33 -0.08 14.18 -32.56
CA LYS A 33 1.29 14.09 -31.99
C LYS A 33 1.97 15.45 -31.74
N ASN A 34 1.36 16.54 -32.23
CA ASN A 34 1.85 17.90 -31.99
C ASN A 34 1.34 18.45 -30.64
N LEU A 35 0.39 17.78 -29.99
CA LEU A 35 -0.06 18.08 -28.64
C LEU A 35 0.73 17.20 -27.65
N ARG A 36 1.51 17.83 -26.78
CA ARG A 36 2.47 17.18 -25.90
C ARG A 36 2.29 17.68 -24.47
N THR A 37 2.03 16.75 -23.57
CA THR A 37 2.01 16.97 -22.12
C THR A 37 3.43 16.93 -21.55
N ARG A 38 3.60 17.34 -20.30
CA ARG A 38 4.90 17.36 -19.60
C ARG A 38 5.49 15.97 -19.49
N THR A 39 6.81 15.90 -19.51
CA THR A 39 7.55 14.65 -19.63
C THR A 39 7.26 13.66 -18.50
N SER A 40 6.96 12.41 -18.87
CA SER A 40 6.90 11.27 -17.94
C SER A 40 6.92 9.96 -18.71
N LEU A 41 7.38 8.90 -18.05
CA LEU A 41 7.46 7.54 -18.60
C LEU A 41 6.72 6.56 -17.71
N LEU A 42 6.16 5.52 -18.32
CA LEU A 42 5.62 4.35 -17.63
C LEU A 42 6.30 3.10 -18.19
N VAL A 43 6.96 2.33 -17.32
CA VAL A 43 7.64 1.09 -17.67
C VAL A 43 6.86 -0.09 -17.11
N ASP A 44 6.54 -1.04 -18.00
CA ASP A 44 5.79 -2.28 -17.69
C ASP A 44 4.47 -2.05 -16.92
N GLY A 45 3.88 -0.85 -17.04
CA GLY A 45 2.64 -0.48 -16.35
C GLY A 45 2.74 -0.30 -14.83
N ALA A 46 3.93 -0.41 -14.25
CA ALA A 46 4.14 -0.43 -12.79
C ALA A 46 5.17 0.60 -12.30
N TYR A 47 6.13 0.99 -13.14
CA TYR A 47 7.21 1.89 -12.76
C TYR A 47 7.10 3.21 -13.50
N MET A 48 6.81 4.29 -12.76
CA MET A 48 6.64 5.62 -13.35
C MET A 48 7.88 6.48 -13.13
N VAL A 49 8.35 7.16 -14.17
CA VAL A 49 9.42 8.16 -14.08
C VAL A 49 8.79 9.54 -14.24
N ASP A 50 8.97 10.37 -13.22
CA ASP A 50 8.30 11.67 -12.99
C ASP A 50 6.76 11.59 -12.88
N PHE A 51 6.18 12.53 -12.14
CA PHE A 51 4.75 12.59 -11.79
C PHE A 51 4.19 14.00 -12.07
N PRO A 52 3.94 14.36 -13.35
CA PRO A 52 3.48 15.68 -13.75
C PRO A 52 1.98 15.92 -13.48
N PRO A 53 1.49 17.17 -13.51
CA PRO A 53 0.05 17.47 -13.38
C PRO A 53 -0.82 16.91 -14.53
N ASP A 54 -0.21 16.35 -15.57
CA ASP A 54 -0.91 15.75 -16.71
C ASP A 54 -1.43 14.32 -16.42
N ASN A 55 -1.11 13.74 -15.25
CA ASN A 55 -1.49 12.37 -14.87
C ASN A 55 -3.00 12.10 -14.99
N TYR A 56 -3.84 13.05 -14.54
CA TYR A 56 -5.29 12.92 -14.65
C TYR A 56 -5.75 12.79 -16.10
N LEU A 57 -5.14 13.55 -17.01
CA LEU A 57 -5.42 13.47 -18.44
C LEU A 57 -5.01 12.10 -19.02
N HIS A 58 -3.84 11.59 -18.63
CA HIS A 58 -3.38 10.26 -19.08
C HIS A 58 -4.29 9.15 -18.56
N ALA A 59 -4.77 9.26 -17.32
CA ALA A 59 -5.72 8.32 -16.75
C ALA A 59 -7.08 8.34 -17.51
N LEU A 60 -7.60 9.53 -17.81
CA LEU A 60 -8.86 9.67 -18.58
C LEU A 60 -8.76 9.10 -20.00
N ARG A 61 -7.57 9.12 -20.61
CA ARG A 61 -7.32 8.52 -21.93
C ARG A 61 -7.17 7.00 -21.89
N GLY A 62 -6.97 6.42 -20.70
CA GLY A 62 -6.67 5.00 -20.53
C GLY A 62 -5.20 4.65 -20.77
N ASP A 63 -4.32 5.65 -20.90
CA ASP A 63 -2.88 5.45 -21.11
C ASP A 63 -2.14 5.14 -19.78
N LEU A 64 -2.77 5.46 -18.65
CA LEU A 64 -2.20 5.32 -17.30
C LEU A 64 -3.26 4.79 -16.32
N ASP A 65 -2.97 3.64 -15.70
CA ASP A 65 -3.72 3.15 -14.54
C ASP A 65 -2.91 3.40 -13.27
N LEU A 66 -3.22 4.50 -12.58
CA LEU A 66 -2.52 4.91 -11.35
C LEU A 66 -2.65 3.89 -10.21
N ALA A 67 -3.66 3.01 -10.23
CA ALA A 67 -3.81 1.98 -9.20
C ALA A 67 -2.78 0.84 -9.36
N ARG A 68 -2.21 0.68 -10.56
CA ARG A 68 -1.19 -0.34 -10.87
C ARG A 68 0.24 0.16 -10.73
N VAL A 69 0.45 1.46 -10.55
CA VAL A 69 1.77 2.05 -10.35
C VAL A 69 2.27 1.68 -8.96
N GLU A 70 3.38 0.93 -8.90
CA GLU A 70 4.01 0.45 -7.68
C GLU A 70 5.08 1.42 -7.18
N HIS A 71 5.86 1.99 -8.11
CA HIS A 71 6.96 2.89 -7.80
C HIS A 71 6.97 4.13 -8.69
N ILE A 72 7.28 5.26 -8.08
CA ILE A 72 7.46 6.55 -8.77
C ILE A 72 8.91 6.99 -8.53
N PHE A 73 9.65 7.20 -9.61
CA PHE A 73 11.01 7.72 -9.61
C PHE A 73 10.98 9.19 -10.00
N ILE A 74 11.23 10.08 -9.04
CA ILE A 74 11.26 11.52 -9.27
C ILE A 74 12.69 11.93 -9.63
N THR A 75 12.87 12.52 -10.81
CA THR A 75 14.19 12.98 -11.25
C THR A 75 14.65 14.20 -10.46
N HIS A 76 13.76 15.17 -10.23
CA HIS A 76 13.99 16.37 -9.43
C HIS A 76 12.66 17.06 -9.06
N ALA A 77 12.72 18.07 -8.20
CA ALA A 77 11.55 18.64 -7.51
C ALA A 77 10.86 19.80 -8.26
N HIS A 78 11.08 20.00 -9.55
CA HIS A 78 10.28 20.98 -10.30
C HIS A 78 8.86 20.45 -10.52
N GLN A 79 7.88 21.37 -10.55
CA GLN A 79 6.45 21.03 -10.56
C GLN A 79 6.03 20.22 -11.80
N ASP A 80 6.73 20.39 -12.92
CA ASP A 80 6.50 19.63 -14.14
C ASP A 80 7.04 18.19 -14.10
N HIS A 81 7.78 17.84 -13.06
CA HIS A 81 8.28 16.49 -12.77
C HIS A 81 7.71 15.90 -11.47
N PHE A 82 7.26 16.74 -10.54
CA PHE A 82 6.69 16.32 -9.27
C PHE A 82 5.52 17.22 -8.87
N TYR A 83 4.30 16.70 -9.08
CA TYR A 83 3.04 17.35 -8.70
C TYR A 83 2.37 16.59 -7.55
N PRO A 84 2.81 16.81 -6.30
CA PRO A 84 2.37 16.04 -5.14
C PRO A 84 0.89 16.24 -4.77
N GLU A 85 0.25 17.32 -5.24
CA GLU A 85 -1.16 17.60 -4.97
C GLU A 85 -2.07 16.45 -5.47
N ASP A 86 -1.72 15.82 -6.60
CA ASP A 86 -2.45 14.68 -7.12
C ASP A 86 -2.26 13.42 -6.26
N LEU A 87 -1.11 13.25 -5.61
CA LEU A 87 -0.89 12.16 -4.64
C LEU A 87 -1.78 12.32 -3.41
N ALA A 88 -2.18 13.55 -3.06
CA ALA A 88 -3.15 13.76 -1.98
C ALA A 88 -4.50 13.11 -2.30
N MET A 89 -4.85 12.88 -3.58
CA MET A 89 -6.05 12.15 -3.98
C MET A 89 -5.94 10.64 -3.71
N ARG A 90 -4.76 10.14 -3.36
CA ARG A 90 -4.56 8.82 -2.75
C ARG A 90 -4.94 8.83 -1.26
N SER A 91 -5.85 9.69 -0.81
CA SER A 91 -6.39 9.73 0.56
C SER A 91 -7.92 9.63 0.55
N GLU A 92 -8.53 9.33 1.69
CA GLU A 92 -9.99 9.39 1.81
C GLU A 92 -10.47 10.85 1.74
N PRO A 93 -11.65 11.15 1.15
CA PRO A 93 -12.63 10.26 0.54
C PRO A 93 -12.38 9.96 -0.96
N PHE A 94 -11.28 10.46 -1.53
CA PHE A 94 -11.01 10.43 -2.98
C PHE A 94 -10.62 9.06 -3.52
N ALA A 95 -10.09 8.20 -2.65
CA ALA A 95 -9.94 6.78 -2.88
C ALA A 95 -10.36 6.03 -1.60
N HIS A 96 -10.74 4.77 -1.70
CA HIS A 96 -11.14 3.95 -0.54
C HIS A 96 -10.09 2.86 -0.30
N LEU A 97 -9.66 2.62 0.95
CA LEU A 97 -9.06 1.37 1.52
C LEU A 97 -8.46 1.59 2.95
N ALA A 98 -8.81 0.69 3.88
CA ALA A 98 -8.37 0.30 5.27
C ALA A 98 -7.67 1.30 6.27
N ASP A 99 -8.07 1.21 7.56
CA ASP A 99 -7.72 2.03 8.75
C ASP A 99 -6.37 1.68 9.43
N HIS A 100 -5.32 2.40 9.05
CA HIS A 100 -4.12 2.62 9.86
C HIS A 100 -3.48 3.98 9.50
N ASP A 101 -3.07 4.74 10.53
CA ASP A 101 -2.74 6.19 10.53
C ASP A 101 -3.46 7.04 9.46
N PRO A 102 -4.77 7.31 9.64
CA PRO A 102 -5.57 8.06 8.66
C PRO A 102 -5.11 9.52 8.45
N LYS A 103 -4.11 10.02 9.19
CA LYS A 103 -3.72 11.43 9.16
C LYS A 103 -2.51 11.75 8.28
N ASN A 104 -1.61 10.79 8.00
CA ASN A 104 -0.35 11.11 7.30
C ASN A 104 0.04 10.16 6.17
N GLN A 105 -0.38 8.89 6.18
CA GLN A 105 0.01 7.89 5.18
C GLN A 105 -1.06 6.81 5.04
N ARG A 106 -1.10 6.14 3.89
CA ARG A 106 -1.97 4.96 3.69
C ARG A 106 -1.17 3.68 3.88
N SER A 107 -1.59 2.85 4.83
CA SER A 107 -1.06 1.51 5.06
C SER A 107 -2.02 0.45 4.51
N LEU A 108 -1.48 -0.65 3.97
CA LEU A 108 -2.23 -1.76 3.40
C LEU A 108 -1.93 -3.04 4.17
N LEU A 109 -2.96 -3.86 4.38
CA LEU A 109 -2.83 -5.25 4.82
C LEU A 109 -3.04 -6.17 3.63
N TYR A 110 -2.32 -7.29 3.58
CA TYR A 110 -2.31 -8.18 2.42
C TYR A 110 -2.85 -9.57 2.77
N LEU A 111 -3.77 -10.08 1.96
CA LEU A 111 -4.13 -11.50 1.92
C LEU A 111 -3.55 -12.09 0.63
N LEU A 112 -2.52 -12.92 0.77
CA LEU A 112 -1.77 -13.51 -0.34
C LEU A 112 -2.18 -14.97 -0.51
N GLU A 113 -2.39 -15.42 -1.75
CA GLU A 113 -2.59 -16.83 -2.07
C GLU A 113 -1.44 -17.35 -2.93
N LEU A 114 -0.69 -18.33 -2.42
CA LEU A 114 0.43 -18.97 -3.13
C LEU A 114 0.33 -20.50 -3.00
N GLY A 115 0.27 -21.20 -4.13
CA GLY A 115 0.26 -22.67 -4.14
C GLY A 115 -0.90 -23.28 -3.33
N GLY A 116 -2.07 -22.64 -3.32
CA GLY A 116 -3.25 -23.07 -2.56
C GLY A 116 -3.16 -22.80 -1.05
N LYS A 117 -2.15 -22.05 -0.61
CA LYS A 117 -1.98 -21.59 0.77
C LYS A 117 -2.25 -20.09 0.88
N ARG A 118 -2.84 -19.67 1.98
CA ARG A 118 -3.20 -18.26 2.22
C ARG A 118 -2.40 -17.67 3.37
N LEU A 119 -1.76 -16.53 3.14
CA LEU A 119 -0.97 -15.77 4.11
C LEU A 119 -1.62 -14.40 4.31
N PHE A 120 -1.94 -14.06 5.55
CA PHE A 120 -2.35 -12.72 5.93
C PHE A 120 -1.18 -11.96 6.56
N VAL A 121 -0.84 -10.81 5.98
CA VAL A 121 0.16 -9.86 6.48
C VAL A 121 -0.59 -8.67 7.06
N GLY A 122 -0.71 -8.67 8.39
CA GLY A 122 -1.54 -7.80 9.23
C GLY A 122 -0.74 -6.83 10.09
N PHE A 123 0.33 -6.23 9.54
CA PHE A 123 1.13 -5.17 10.15
C PHE A 123 1.60 -4.20 9.05
N ASP A 124 1.79 -2.90 9.29
CA ASP A 124 1.62 -2.15 10.55
C ASP A 124 0.17 -1.68 10.71
N THR A 125 -0.46 -1.96 11.85
CA THR A 125 -1.90 -1.67 12.05
C THR A 125 -2.34 -1.65 13.52
N GLY A 126 -3.39 -0.86 13.78
CA GLY A 126 -4.19 -0.94 15.00
C GLY A 126 -5.26 -2.02 14.84
N TRP A 127 -6.33 -1.89 15.62
CA TRP A 127 -7.52 -2.72 15.44
C TRP A 127 -8.02 -2.60 14.00
N PHE A 128 -8.27 -3.73 13.31
CA PHE A 128 -8.64 -3.64 11.91
C PHE A 128 -9.97 -2.90 11.73
N PRO A 129 -10.13 -2.14 10.64
CA PRO A 129 -11.41 -1.58 10.25
C PRO A 129 -12.42 -2.68 9.91
N GLU A 130 -13.72 -2.34 9.98
CA GLU A 130 -14.82 -3.27 9.70
C GLU A 130 -14.79 -3.82 8.27
N GLU A 131 -14.28 -3.06 7.30
CA GLU A 131 -14.09 -3.51 5.93
C GLU A 131 -13.04 -4.63 5.84
N THR A 132 -11.97 -4.55 6.63
CA THR A 132 -10.96 -5.61 6.69
C THR A 132 -11.53 -6.85 7.37
N TRP A 133 -12.30 -6.68 8.46
CA TRP A 133 -12.97 -7.81 9.09
C TRP A 133 -13.92 -8.54 8.15
N ARG A 134 -14.71 -7.81 7.35
CA ARG A 134 -15.56 -8.39 6.31
C ARG A 134 -14.77 -9.12 5.22
N ALA A 135 -13.62 -8.58 4.82
CA ALA A 135 -12.77 -9.21 3.81
C ALA A 135 -12.10 -10.50 4.30
N LEU A 136 -11.92 -10.66 5.61
CA LEU A 136 -11.31 -11.84 6.22
C LEU A 136 -12.31 -12.96 6.52
N GLU A 137 -13.62 -12.68 6.51
CA GLU A 137 -14.66 -13.66 6.81
C GLU A 137 -14.56 -14.88 5.88
N GLY A 138 -14.38 -16.08 6.46
CA GLY A 138 -14.23 -17.32 5.71
C GLY A 138 -12.96 -17.43 4.84
N ALA A 139 -11.93 -16.63 5.09
CA ALA A 139 -10.73 -16.60 4.24
C ALA A 139 -9.86 -17.88 4.31
N GLU A 140 -10.03 -18.75 5.31
CA GLU A 140 -9.26 -20.00 5.49
C GLU A 140 -7.72 -19.84 5.42
N ILE A 141 -7.21 -18.81 6.10
CA ILE A 141 -5.79 -18.42 6.15
C ILE A 141 -4.93 -19.52 6.76
N ASP A 142 -3.79 -19.87 6.16
CA ASP A 142 -2.82 -20.82 6.72
C ASP A 142 -1.85 -20.16 7.70
N LEU A 143 -1.41 -18.92 7.42
CA LEU A 143 -0.52 -18.15 8.29
C LEU A 143 -1.02 -16.72 8.41
N ALA A 144 -1.25 -16.23 9.63
CA ALA A 144 -1.52 -14.84 9.91
C ALA A 144 -0.34 -14.21 10.65
N VAL A 145 0.14 -13.07 10.19
CA VAL A 145 1.21 -12.31 10.85
C VAL A 145 0.66 -10.96 11.28
N LEU A 146 0.75 -10.62 12.58
CA LEU A 146 0.01 -9.52 13.20
C LEU A 146 0.95 -8.49 13.85
N ASP A 147 0.58 -7.21 13.77
CA ASP A 147 1.25 -6.11 14.49
C ASP A 147 1.19 -6.30 16.00
N CYS A 148 2.30 -6.11 16.71
CA CYS A 148 2.32 -6.06 18.18
C CYS A 148 3.28 -4.97 18.69
N THR A 149 3.33 -3.84 17.99
CA THR A 149 4.28 -2.74 18.22
C THR A 149 4.17 -2.16 19.63
N ASP A 150 2.95 -2.02 20.12
CA ASP A 150 2.65 -1.37 21.39
C ASP A 150 2.89 -2.28 22.60
N GLY A 151 3.23 -3.56 22.40
CA GLY A 151 3.64 -4.48 23.48
C GLY A 151 2.65 -4.49 24.65
N LYS A 152 3.11 -4.07 25.84
CA LYS A 152 2.28 -4.02 27.06
C LYS A 152 1.25 -2.89 27.10
N LEU A 153 1.36 -1.91 26.20
CA LEU A 153 0.45 -0.77 26.16
C LEU A 153 -0.92 -1.26 25.63
N GLU A 154 -2.00 -0.57 26.00
CA GLU A 154 -3.36 -0.86 25.48
C GLU A 154 -3.54 -0.30 24.05
N GLY A 155 -2.58 -0.61 23.18
CA GLY A 155 -2.56 -0.22 21.78
C GLY A 155 -3.74 -0.81 21.01
N ARG A 156 -4.53 0.07 20.39
CA ARG A 156 -5.69 -0.28 19.55
C ARG A 156 -5.84 0.58 18.31
N ARG A 157 -5.13 1.71 18.23
CA ARG A 157 -5.17 2.64 17.10
C ARG A 157 -3.74 2.94 16.73
N GLY A 158 -3.41 2.88 15.44
CA GLY A 158 -2.02 2.94 15.00
C GLY A 158 -1.36 1.59 15.24
N HIS A 159 -1.12 1.18 16.47
CA HIS A 159 -0.55 -0.14 16.69
C HIS A 159 -1.36 -0.96 17.67
N MET A 160 -1.20 -2.27 17.58
CA MET A 160 -1.79 -3.20 18.53
C MET A 160 -0.79 -3.50 19.65
N GLY A 161 -1.31 -3.52 20.88
CA GLY A 161 -0.64 -4.16 22.01
C GLY A 161 -1.05 -5.63 22.13
N VAL A 162 -0.40 -6.38 23.01
CA VAL A 162 -0.62 -7.82 23.24
C VAL A 162 -2.11 -8.16 23.37
N ARG A 163 -2.86 -7.37 24.16
CA ARG A 163 -4.29 -7.60 24.37
C ARG A 163 -5.08 -7.51 23.06
N ALA A 164 -4.82 -6.49 22.25
CA ALA A 164 -5.51 -6.30 20.98
C ALA A 164 -5.14 -7.41 19.98
N VAL A 165 -3.90 -7.90 19.99
CA VAL A 165 -3.48 -9.03 19.15
C VAL A 165 -4.22 -10.31 19.52
N ILE A 166 -4.36 -10.61 20.82
CA ILE A 166 -5.10 -11.78 21.30
C ILE A 166 -6.58 -11.68 20.88
N GLU A 167 -7.19 -10.52 21.07
CA GLU A 167 -8.59 -10.27 20.69
C GLU A 167 -8.78 -10.31 19.17
N ALA A 168 -7.80 -9.85 18.39
CA ALA A 168 -7.81 -9.91 16.93
C ALA A 168 -7.75 -11.35 16.44
N LYS A 169 -6.85 -12.18 16.98
CA LYS A 169 -6.83 -13.62 16.69
C LYS A 169 -8.16 -14.28 17.02
N ALA A 170 -8.73 -14.03 18.19
CA ALA A 170 -10.00 -14.61 18.60
C ALA A 170 -11.14 -14.22 17.63
N ARG A 171 -11.19 -12.96 17.19
CA ARG A 171 -12.15 -12.52 16.16
C ARG A 171 -11.91 -13.19 14.82
N MET A 172 -10.66 -13.38 14.41
CA MET A 172 -10.33 -14.13 13.18
C MET A 172 -10.79 -15.59 13.25
N GLU A 173 -10.70 -16.24 14.42
CA GLU A 173 -11.26 -17.58 14.63
C GLU A 173 -12.79 -17.58 14.56
N GLU A 174 -13.44 -16.60 15.19
CA GLU A 174 -14.91 -16.46 15.22
C GLU A 174 -15.51 -16.31 13.82
N ILE A 175 -14.89 -15.50 12.95
CA ILE A 175 -15.38 -15.24 11.58
C ILE A 175 -14.90 -16.29 10.57
N GLY A 176 -14.25 -17.37 11.02
CA GLY A 176 -13.72 -18.41 10.13
C GLY A 176 -12.59 -17.94 9.21
N ALA A 177 -11.92 -16.83 9.54
CA ALA A 177 -10.76 -16.36 8.80
C ALA A 177 -9.58 -17.34 8.95
N LEU A 178 -9.44 -17.94 10.13
CA LEU A 178 -8.44 -18.97 10.43
C LEU A 178 -9.08 -20.35 10.32
N LYS A 179 -8.37 -21.30 9.70
CA LYS A 179 -8.79 -22.70 9.63
C LYS A 179 -8.10 -23.52 10.73
N PRO A 180 -8.57 -24.75 11.01
CA PRO A 180 -7.87 -25.63 11.94
C PRO A 180 -6.40 -25.84 11.53
N GLY A 181 -5.48 -25.56 12.44
CA GLY A 181 -4.03 -25.68 12.20
C GLY A 181 -3.38 -24.44 11.58
N SER A 182 -4.10 -23.32 11.43
CA SER A 182 -3.48 -22.04 11.06
C SER A 182 -2.39 -21.65 12.06
N LEU A 183 -1.30 -21.12 11.56
CA LEU A 183 -0.26 -20.51 12.37
C LEU A 183 -0.53 -19.01 12.52
N VAL A 184 -0.37 -18.47 13.73
CA VAL A 184 -0.51 -17.02 13.99
C VAL A 184 0.77 -16.53 14.64
N VAL A 185 1.36 -15.47 14.10
CA VAL A 185 2.65 -14.91 14.52
C VAL A 185 2.48 -13.43 14.81
N ALA A 186 2.90 -12.96 15.98
CA ALA A 186 3.05 -11.55 16.28
C ALA A 186 4.44 -11.05 15.84
N THR A 187 4.50 -9.82 15.32
CA THR A 187 5.75 -9.17 14.88
C THR A 187 5.69 -7.66 15.07
N HIS A 188 6.65 -6.94 14.47
CA HIS A 188 6.73 -5.48 14.44
C HIS A 188 6.87 -4.86 15.84
N PHE A 189 7.65 -5.49 16.72
CA PHE A 189 7.80 -5.04 18.10
C PHE A 189 8.59 -3.73 18.22
N SER A 190 8.14 -2.84 19.09
CA SER A 190 8.89 -1.63 19.45
C SER A 190 9.44 -1.72 20.87
N HIS A 191 10.63 -1.17 21.09
CA HIS A 191 11.17 -0.98 22.44
C HIS A 191 10.25 -0.14 23.35
N ASN A 192 9.37 0.69 22.76
CA ASN A 192 8.40 1.50 23.48
C ASN A 192 7.24 0.64 24.03
N GLY A 193 6.98 -0.51 23.42
CA GLY A 193 6.06 -1.52 23.95
C GLY A 193 6.58 -2.20 25.22
N GLY A 194 7.88 -2.09 25.50
CA GLY A 194 8.47 -2.33 26.81
C GLY A 194 8.37 -3.75 27.35
N LEU A 195 8.37 -4.74 26.44
CA LEU A 195 8.46 -6.18 26.72
C LEU A 195 9.64 -6.77 25.95
N LEU A 196 10.41 -7.64 26.59
CA LEU A 196 11.45 -8.45 25.95
C LEU A 196 10.84 -9.67 25.25
N HIS A 197 11.63 -10.37 24.44
CA HIS A 197 11.16 -11.52 23.67
C HIS A 197 10.48 -12.60 24.54
N GLU A 198 11.14 -13.02 25.63
CA GLU A 198 10.55 -14.03 26.53
C GLU A 198 9.26 -13.54 27.20
N GLU A 199 9.17 -12.25 27.53
CA GLU A 199 7.96 -11.67 28.12
C GLU A 199 6.82 -11.58 27.09
N LEU A 200 7.14 -11.33 25.81
CA LEU A 200 6.18 -11.43 24.71
C LEU A 200 5.71 -12.87 24.52
N VAL A 201 6.62 -13.85 24.61
CA VAL A 201 6.29 -15.28 24.50
C VAL A 201 5.37 -15.70 25.64
N ASP A 202 5.69 -15.34 26.88
CA ASP A 202 4.85 -15.61 28.05
C ASP A 202 3.44 -15.02 27.90
N ALA A 203 3.34 -13.85 27.27
CA ALA A 203 2.07 -13.15 27.10
C ALA A 203 1.21 -13.67 25.92
N LEU A 204 1.85 -14.07 24.81
CA LEU A 204 1.17 -14.40 23.55
C LEU A 204 1.01 -15.92 23.31
N SER A 205 1.96 -16.74 23.76
CA SER A 205 1.91 -18.19 23.55
C SER A 205 0.70 -18.89 24.19
N PRO A 206 0.13 -18.46 25.35
CA PRO A 206 -1.10 -19.06 25.89
C PRO A 206 -2.32 -18.90 24.96
N ALA A 207 -2.32 -17.89 24.09
CA ALA A 207 -3.33 -17.67 23.07
C ALA A 207 -3.02 -18.41 21.75
N GLY A 208 -1.92 -19.17 21.67
CA GLY A 208 -1.48 -19.86 20.46
C GLY A 208 -0.88 -18.92 19.42
N ILE A 209 -0.23 -17.83 19.86
CA ILE A 209 0.43 -16.85 18.99
C ILE A 209 1.94 -16.97 19.18
N GLU A 210 2.66 -17.27 18.10
CA GLU A 210 4.12 -17.30 18.10
C GLU A 210 4.71 -15.89 18.04
N VAL A 211 5.89 -15.71 18.59
CA VAL A 211 6.58 -14.41 18.64
C VAL A 211 7.74 -14.44 17.64
N ALA A 212 7.69 -13.56 16.64
CA ALA A 212 8.74 -13.49 15.62
C ALA A 212 10.10 -13.06 16.21
N TYR A 213 11.19 -13.52 15.58
CA TYR A 213 12.55 -13.08 15.85
C TYR A 213 13.39 -13.10 14.56
N ASP A 214 14.48 -12.34 14.56
CA ASP A 214 15.37 -12.25 13.40
C ASP A 214 15.96 -13.63 13.05
N GLY A 215 15.70 -14.08 11.82
CA GLY A 215 16.16 -15.38 11.33
C GLY A 215 15.17 -16.54 11.55
N MET A 216 14.00 -16.28 12.14
CA MET A 216 12.90 -17.25 12.21
C MET A 216 12.52 -17.74 10.81
N ARG A 217 12.27 -19.05 10.66
CA ARG A 217 11.85 -19.68 9.40
C ARG A 217 10.57 -20.44 9.60
N ILE A 218 9.57 -20.14 8.78
CA ILE A 218 8.27 -20.81 8.76
C ILE A 218 8.09 -21.47 7.40
N HIS A 219 7.69 -22.75 7.41
CA HIS A 219 7.41 -23.52 6.20
C HIS A 219 5.91 -23.83 6.14
N ILE A 220 5.21 -23.22 5.17
CA ILE A 220 3.74 -23.33 5.00
C ILE A 220 3.38 -24.44 3.99
N PHE A 221 4.36 -24.91 3.20
CA PHE A 221 4.23 -26.08 2.33
C PHE A 221 4.62 -27.34 3.10
N PRO A 222 3.91 -28.48 2.92
CA PRO A 222 4.47 -29.76 3.31
C PRO A 222 5.74 -30.00 2.48
N GLN A 223 6.81 -30.45 3.15
CA GLN A 223 7.98 -31.01 2.46
C GLN A 223 7.60 -32.26 1.68
#